data_AF-A0A6L3JQF8-F1
#
_entry.id   AF-A0A6L3JQF8-F1
#
_cell.length_a   1.000
_cell.length_b   1.000
_cell.length_c   1.000
_cell.angle_alpha   90.00
_cell.angle_beta   90.00
_cell.angle_gamma   90.00
#
_symmetry.space_group_name_H-M   'P 1'
#
loop_
_entity.id
_entity.type
_entity.pdbx_description
1 polymer ?
#
loop_
_entity_poly.entity_id
_entity_poly.type
_entity_poly.pdbx_seq_one_letter_code
_entity_poly.pdbx_strand_id
1 'polypeptide(L)'
;MNKKFLSAILFGALMVSSTGTFVSCKDYDDDIDRIDKELSEVKETIASLDSAIKAGKFVQSCNEVTGGYELVFTDGSKITIKNGTNGADGTTVIPEFRVEGNYWQVSTDKGATWVDVKDTEGNKVPARGQDGEAAGSNVSWVTVDGVEYIKIGDKVTDLKQNNEFPNIAVDAESKTVIVTIDGQNYTLLQEGSAFKGLQTVVYRKQTVNDANDVCYAYNVYNTDNELFAAVPAYASFKVYPGDFSLDNAKFSFVDTYKL
;
A
#
# COMPACT_ATOMS: atom_id res chain seq x y z
N MET A 1 29.60 16.18 -80.91
CA MET A 1 30.48 15.08 -80.43
C MET A 1 31.56 15.70 -79.54
N ASN A 2 31.72 15.18 -78.30
CA ASN A 2 32.74 15.46 -77.26
C ASN A 2 32.73 16.85 -76.58
N LYS A 3 32.99 17.06 -75.27
CA LYS A 3 33.14 16.24 -74.05
C LYS A 3 33.15 17.20 -72.82
N LYS A 4 32.46 16.80 -71.74
CA LYS A 4 32.73 16.96 -70.28
C LYS A 4 33.01 18.34 -69.66
N PHE A 5 32.34 18.66 -68.54
CA PHE A 5 32.89 18.87 -67.17
C PHE A 5 31.67 18.95 -66.21
N LEU A 6 31.36 17.91 -65.42
CA LEU A 6 31.76 17.70 -64.02
C LEU A 6 31.37 18.84 -63.05
N SER A 7 30.61 18.44 -62.03
CA SER A 7 30.43 19.07 -60.71
C SER A 7 29.26 20.05 -60.51
N ALA A 8 28.12 19.51 -60.04
CA ALA A 8 27.18 20.22 -59.15
C ALA A 8 26.23 19.29 -58.35
N ILE A 9 26.53 17.98 -58.20
CA ILE A 9 25.72 17.05 -57.37
C ILE A 9 26.27 17.00 -55.93
N LEU A 10 26.53 18.13 -55.27
CA LEU A 10 26.89 18.06 -53.84
C LEU A 10 26.45 19.23 -52.96
N PHE A 11 25.44 20.00 -53.38
CA PHE A 11 24.69 20.85 -52.45
C PHE A 11 23.18 20.58 -52.44
N GLY A 12 22.73 19.59 -53.22
CA GLY A 12 21.32 19.17 -53.30
C GLY A 12 20.97 17.90 -52.51
N ALA A 13 21.88 17.35 -51.70
CA ALA A 13 21.68 16.06 -51.02
C ALA A 13 21.93 16.07 -49.49
N LEU A 14 21.90 17.25 -48.85
CA LEU A 14 21.91 17.36 -47.38
C LEU A 14 20.86 18.34 -46.83
N MET A 15 19.77 18.51 -47.56
CA MET A 15 18.56 19.20 -47.08
C MET A 15 17.31 18.34 -47.32
N VAL A 16 17.49 17.02 -47.37
CA VAL A 16 16.43 16.02 -47.26
C VAL A 16 16.79 15.10 -46.10
N SER A 17 16.76 15.67 -44.89
CA SER A 17 16.74 14.88 -43.67
C SER A 17 16.09 15.72 -42.58
N SER A 18 15.05 15.13 -42.00
CA SER A 18 14.25 15.60 -40.88
C SER A 18 13.36 16.83 -41.11
N THR A 19 12.27 16.64 -41.86
CA THR A 19 10.95 16.91 -41.27
C THR A 19 10.70 15.88 -40.15
N GLY A 20 11.60 15.86 -39.16
CA GLY A 20 11.25 15.37 -37.86
C GLY A 20 10.33 16.45 -37.35
N THR A 21 9.05 16.13 -37.22
CA THR A 21 8.27 16.75 -36.16
C THR A 21 9.08 16.51 -34.88
N PHE A 22 9.96 17.44 -34.55
CA PHE A 22 10.40 17.61 -33.18
C PHE A 22 9.10 17.93 -32.47
N VAL A 23 8.44 16.88 -31.97
CA VAL A 23 7.40 17.05 -30.97
C VAL A 23 8.18 17.66 -29.83
N SER A 24 8.05 18.98 -29.74
CA SER A 24 8.57 19.82 -28.67
C SER A 24 8.44 19.04 -27.37
N CYS A 25 9.51 19.05 -26.58
CA CYS A 25 9.56 18.46 -25.25
C CYS A 25 8.20 18.64 -24.58
N LYS A 26 7.56 17.52 -24.22
CA LYS A 26 6.42 17.52 -23.33
C LYS A 26 6.83 18.40 -22.15
N ASP A 27 6.01 19.39 -21.79
CA ASP A 27 6.29 20.26 -20.65
C ASP A 27 6.05 19.42 -19.39
N TYR A 28 7.08 18.69 -18.98
CA TYR A 28 7.02 17.80 -17.83
C TYR A 28 6.94 18.58 -16.52
N ASP A 29 7.16 19.89 -16.53
CA ASP A 29 7.14 20.72 -15.32
C ASP A 29 5.73 20.71 -14.70
N ASP A 30 4.68 20.83 -15.51
CA ASP A 30 3.28 20.71 -15.04
C ASP A 30 2.96 19.31 -14.47
N ASP A 31 3.49 18.26 -15.09
CA ASP A 31 3.30 16.88 -14.64
C ASP A 31 4.07 16.63 -13.31
N ILE A 32 5.26 17.20 -13.17
CA ILE A 32 6.10 17.13 -11.96
C ILE A 32 5.43 17.88 -10.81
N ASP A 33 4.96 19.11 -11.04
CA ASP A 33 4.28 19.92 -10.03
C ASP A 33 3.02 19.23 -9.49
N ARG A 34 2.26 18.57 -10.38
CA ARG A 34 1.09 17.77 -9.99
C ARG A 34 1.50 16.59 -9.11
N ILE A 35 2.51 15.81 -9.52
CA ILE A 35 3.00 14.65 -8.78
C ILE A 35 3.55 15.07 -7.41
N ASP A 36 4.33 16.14 -7.33
CA ASP A 36 4.89 16.63 -6.08
C ASP A 36 3.79 17.08 -5.11
N LYS A 37 2.73 17.70 -5.62
CA LYS A 37 1.56 18.05 -4.81
C LYS A 37 0.86 16.81 -4.27
N GLU A 38 0.55 15.83 -5.12
CA GLU A 38 -0.09 14.57 -4.71
C GLU A 38 0.76 13.84 -3.66
N LEU A 39 2.08 13.78 -3.88
CA LEU A 39 3.03 13.17 -2.95
C LEU A 39 3.07 13.91 -1.60
N SER A 40 3.01 15.23 -1.60
CA SER A 40 2.94 16.03 -0.37
C SER A 40 1.67 15.73 0.42
N GLU A 41 0.52 15.68 -0.24
CA GLU A 41 -0.76 15.36 0.39
C GLU A 41 -0.76 13.95 0.98
N VAL A 42 -0.25 12.95 0.25
CA VAL A 42 -0.08 11.57 0.73
C VAL A 42 0.80 11.52 1.99
N LYS A 43 1.93 12.23 2.00
CA LYS A 43 2.83 12.31 3.16
C LYS A 43 2.16 12.91 4.39
N GLU A 44 1.34 13.94 4.22
CA GLU A 44 0.58 14.54 5.33
C GLU A 44 -0.47 13.60 5.90
N THR A 45 -1.20 12.86 5.05
CA THR A 45 -2.15 11.83 5.49
C THR A 45 -1.43 10.72 6.28
N ILE A 46 -0.30 10.22 5.77
CA ILE A 46 0.54 9.23 6.47
C ILE A 46 0.98 9.75 7.84
N ALA A 47 1.50 10.98 7.91
CA ALA A 47 1.95 11.58 9.17
C ALA A 47 0.81 11.74 10.19
N SER A 48 -0.40 12.02 9.71
CA SER A 48 -1.61 12.14 10.53
C SER A 48 -2.06 10.78 11.07
N LEU A 49 -2.08 9.74 10.23
CA LEU A 49 -2.39 8.36 10.63
C LEU A 49 -1.40 7.85 11.68
N ASP A 50 -0.09 8.03 11.45
CA ASP A 50 0.97 7.72 12.41
C ASP A 50 0.71 8.37 13.77
N SER A 51 0.33 9.64 13.76
CA SER A 51 0.12 10.42 14.98
C SER A 51 -1.13 9.95 15.73
N ALA A 52 -2.21 9.62 15.03
CA ALA A 52 -3.41 9.05 15.61
C ALA A 52 -3.15 7.67 16.25
N ILE A 53 -2.42 6.79 15.55
CA ILE A 53 -2.05 5.46 16.07
C ILE A 53 -1.14 5.59 17.30
N LYS A 54 -0.11 6.45 17.25
CA LYS A 54 0.79 6.70 18.39
C LYS A 54 0.05 7.27 19.61
N ALA A 55 -0.96 8.09 19.37
CA ALA A 55 -1.82 8.63 20.42
C ALA A 55 -2.86 7.62 20.93
N GLY A 56 -2.95 6.42 20.33
CA GLY A 56 -3.91 5.38 20.72
C GLY A 56 -5.36 5.79 20.45
N LYS A 57 -5.61 6.61 19.42
CA LYS A 57 -6.98 7.05 19.10
C LYS A 57 -7.80 5.90 18.51
N PHE A 58 -9.08 5.87 18.86
CA PHE A 58 -10.03 4.94 18.27
C PHE A 58 -10.84 5.62 17.17
N VAL A 59 -11.01 4.94 16.05
CA VAL A 59 -11.92 5.35 14.98
C VAL A 59 -13.36 5.10 15.45
N GLN A 60 -14.19 6.11 15.34
CA GLN A 60 -15.63 6.04 15.59
C GLN A 60 -16.38 5.70 14.31
N SER A 61 -16.07 6.36 13.20
CA SER A 61 -16.71 6.10 11.90
C SER A 61 -15.79 6.40 10.73
N CYS A 62 -16.10 5.79 9.59
CA CYS A 62 -15.55 6.16 8.31
C CYS A 62 -16.69 6.58 7.38
N ASN A 63 -16.61 7.80 6.86
CA ASN A 63 -17.67 8.40 6.06
C ASN A 63 -17.16 8.71 4.66
N GLU A 64 -17.94 8.35 3.64
CA GLU A 64 -17.73 8.82 2.27
C GLU A 64 -17.80 10.35 2.22
N VAL A 65 -16.83 10.97 1.55
CA VAL A 65 -16.83 12.40 1.23
C VAL A 65 -16.50 12.60 -0.25
N THR A 66 -16.74 13.78 -0.80
CA THR A 66 -16.34 14.08 -2.18
C THR A 66 -14.84 13.87 -2.34
N GLY A 67 -14.45 12.96 -3.25
CA GLY A 67 -13.05 12.68 -3.56
C GLY A 67 -12.32 11.82 -2.53
N GLY A 68 -13.01 11.12 -1.62
CA GLY A 68 -12.38 10.19 -0.70
C GLY A 68 -13.22 9.84 0.54
N TYR A 69 -12.56 9.75 1.69
CA TYR A 69 -13.15 9.32 2.95
C TYR A 69 -12.68 10.16 4.13
N GLU A 70 -13.53 10.27 5.14
CA GLU A 70 -13.22 10.92 6.40
C GLU A 70 -13.28 9.91 7.54
N LEU A 71 -12.14 9.67 8.18
CA LEU A 71 -12.06 8.98 9.46
C LEU A 71 -12.41 9.98 10.56
N VAL A 72 -13.41 9.64 11.38
CA VAL A 72 -13.77 10.39 12.58
C VAL A 72 -13.34 9.57 13.79
N PHE A 73 -12.53 10.16 14.67
CA PHE A 73 -12.07 9.50 15.89
C PHE A 73 -13.00 9.79 17.06
N THR A 74 -12.93 8.97 18.11
CA THR A 74 -13.77 9.10 19.32
C THR A 74 -13.57 10.41 20.07
N ASP A 75 -12.43 11.08 19.89
CA ASP A 75 -12.14 12.42 20.42
C ASP A 75 -12.67 13.58 19.55
N GLY A 76 -13.36 13.26 18.44
CA GLY A 76 -13.90 14.21 17.48
C GLY A 76 -12.88 14.72 16.45
N SER A 77 -11.59 14.39 16.57
CA SER A 77 -10.61 14.69 15.54
C SER A 77 -10.85 13.87 14.27
N LYS A 78 -10.32 14.34 13.14
CA LYS A 78 -10.62 13.77 11.83
C LYS A 78 -9.39 13.67 10.94
N ILE A 79 -9.37 12.68 10.07
CA ILE A 79 -8.37 12.53 8.99
C ILE A 79 -9.12 12.28 7.68
N THR A 80 -8.84 13.09 6.67
CA THR A 80 -9.34 12.88 5.32
C THR A 80 -8.33 12.08 4.51
N ILE A 81 -8.80 11.00 3.89
CA ILE A 81 -8.03 10.17 2.96
C ILE A 81 -8.63 10.41 1.58
N LYS A 82 -7.85 11.01 0.68
CA LYS A 82 -8.31 11.28 -0.68
C LYS A 82 -8.09 10.05 -1.56
N ASN A 83 -8.99 9.86 -2.53
CA ASN A 83 -8.75 8.94 -3.63
C ASN A 83 -7.68 9.52 -4.56
N GLY A 84 -6.92 8.66 -5.25
CA GLY A 84 -6.00 9.12 -6.30
C GLY A 84 -6.75 9.80 -7.45
N THR A 85 -6.08 10.72 -8.15
CA THR A 85 -6.65 11.58 -9.22
C THR A 85 -7.17 10.84 -10.46
N ASN A 86 -6.89 9.54 -10.59
CA ASN A 86 -7.36 8.68 -11.67
C ASN A 86 -8.63 7.87 -11.34
N GLY A 87 -9.17 7.97 -10.12
CA GLY A 87 -10.47 7.40 -9.79
C GLY A 87 -11.57 8.34 -10.26
N ALA A 88 -12.19 8.06 -11.41
CA ALA A 88 -13.38 8.79 -11.88
C ALA A 88 -14.47 8.82 -10.80
N ASP A 89 -15.37 9.81 -10.85
CA ASP A 89 -16.53 10.08 -9.98
C ASP A 89 -17.53 8.90 -9.85
N GLY A 90 -17.07 7.75 -9.39
CA GLY A 90 -17.89 6.60 -9.04
C GLY A 90 -18.36 6.73 -7.59
N THR A 91 -19.59 6.27 -7.33
CA THR A 91 -20.04 5.97 -5.97
C THR A 91 -19.08 4.96 -5.36
N THR A 92 -18.20 5.45 -4.51
CA THR A 92 -17.20 4.61 -3.86
C THR A 92 -17.82 4.09 -2.57
N VAL A 93 -17.70 2.78 -2.32
CA VAL A 93 -18.33 2.09 -1.20
C VAL A 93 -17.24 1.53 -0.31
N ILE A 94 -17.33 1.80 1.00
CA ILE A 94 -16.44 1.14 1.97
C ILE A 94 -16.99 -0.27 2.23
N PRO A 95 -16.29 -1.35 1.86
CA PRO A 95 -16.71 -2.69 2.20
C PRO A 95 -16.64 -2.92 3.72
N GLU A 96 -17.70 -3.49 4.27
CA GLU A 96 -17.78 -3.92 5.67
C GLU A 96 -17.73 -5.44 5.75
N PHE A 97 -16.90 -5.98 6.64
CA PHE A 97 -16.69 -7.41 6.82
C PHE A 97 -17.19 -7.86 8.18
N ARG A 98 -17.75 -9.06 8.24
CA ARG A 98 -18.16 -9.71 9.50
C ARG A 98 -18.02 -11.22 9.40
N VAL A 99 -18.18 -11.88 10.54
CA VAL A 99 -18.29 -13.34 10.62
C VAL A 99 -19.72 -13.74 10.95
N GLU A 100 -20.30 -14.65 10.16
CA GLU A 100 -21.61 -15.26 10.43
C GLU A 100 -21.54 -16.77 10.16
N GLY A 101 -21.99 -17.60 11.11
CA GLY A 101 -22.13 -19.06 10.99
C GLY A 101 -20.83 -19.89 10.91
N ASN A 102 -19.75 -19.36 10.32
CA ASN A 102 -18.34 -19.81 10.30
C ASN A 102 -17.55 -19.17 9.14
N TYR A 103 -18.19 -18.34 8.32
CA TYR A 103 -17.59 -17.74 7.12
C TYR A 103 -17.54 -16.23 7.23
N TRP A 104 -16.59 -15.65 6.52
CA TRP A 104 -16.55 -14.22 6.30
C TRP A 104 -17.64 -13.80 5.32
N GLN A 105 -18.30 -12.70 5.65
CA GLN A 105 -19.26 -12.02 4.79
C GLN A 105 -18.83 -10.59 4.56
N VAL A 106 -19.21 -10.05 3.40
CA VAL A 106 -19.01 -8.65 3.04
C VAL A 106 -20.36 -7.99 2.77
N SER A 107 -20.49 -6.74 3.20
CA SER A 107 -21.54 -5.81 2.82
C SER A 107 -20.94 -4.67 2.01
N THR A 108 -21.68 -4.25 0.98
CA THR A 108 -21.35 -3.11 0.10
C THR A 108 -22.48 -2.08 0.09
N ASP A 109 -23.37 -2.15 1.07
CA ASP A 109 -24.57 -1.32 1.19
C ASP A 109 -24.81 -0.87 2.64
N LYS A 110 -23.70 -0.61 3.35
CA LYS A 110 -23.70 -0.09 4.74
C LYS A 110 -24.43 -1.03 5.71
N GLY A 111 -24.17 -2.33 5.55
CA GLY A 111 -24.67 -3.40 6.41
C GLY A 111 -26.09 -3.88 6.10
N ALA A 112 -26.75 -3.39 5.03
CA ALA A 112 -28.12 -3.78 4.71
C ALA A 112 -28.24 -5.20 4.15
N THR A 113 -27.29 -5.62 3.31
CA THR A 113 -27.18 -6.99 2.80
C THR A 113 -25.76 -7.53 2.96
N TRP A 114 -25.67 -8.86 3.09
CA TRP A 114 -24.42 -9.57 3.35
C TRP A 114 -24.31 -10.78 2.44
N VAL A 115 -23.15 -10.94 1.82
CA VAL A 115 -22.82 -12.08 0.96
C VAL A 115 -21.53 -12.73 1.44
N ASP A 116 -21.41 -14.05 1.27
CA ASP A 116 -20.19 -14.77 1.65
C ASP A 116 -19.02 -14.32 0.78
N VAL A 117 -17.89 -13.99 1.43
CA VAL A 117 -16.63 -13.66 0.75
C VAL A 117 -16.07 -14.92 0.09
N LYS A 118 -15.55 -14.79 -1.12
CA LYS A 118 -14.91 -15.88 -1.84
C LYS A 118 -13.43 -15.63 -2.05
N ASP A 119 -12.66 -16.71 -2.08
CA ASP A 119 -11.28 -16.66 -2.59
C ASP A 119 -11.25 -16.59 -4.12
N THR A 120 -10.07 -16.36 -4.69
CA THR A 120 -9.87 -16.29 -6.14
C THR A 120 -10.21 -17.60 -6.88
N GLU A 121 -10.38 -18.71 -6.17
CA GLU A 121 -10.82 -20.00 -6.69
C GLU A 121 -12.36 -20.18 -6.60
N GLY A 122 -13.07 -19.24 -5.99
CA GLY A 122 -14.52 -19.22 -5.84
C GLY A 122 -15.05 -19.93 -4.58
N ASN A 123 -14.17 -20.37 -3.68
CA ASN A 123 -14.55 -21.03 -2.43
C ASN A 123 -14.86 -19.98 -1.34
N LYS A 124 -15.80 -20.28 -0.44
CA LYS A 124 -16.09 -19.40 0.70
C LYS A 124 -14.88 -19.27 1.62
N VAL A 125 -14.60 -18.07 2.09
CA VAL A 125 -13.49 -17.81 3.03
C VAL A 125 -13.92 -18.17 4.46
N PRO A 126 -13.30 -19.18 5.10
CA PRO A 126 -13.63 -19.56 6.47
C PRO A 126 -13.08 -18.54 7.46
N ALA A 127 -13.83 -18.22 8.51
CA ALA A 127 -13.40 -17.34 9.60
C ALA A 127 -12.69 -18.07 10.74
N ARG A 128 -12.80 -19.40 10.77
CA ARG A 128 -12.19 -20.29 11.76
C ARG A 128 -11.57 -21.48 11.04
N GLY A 129 -10.46 -21.98 11.56
CA GLY A 129 -9.84 -23.22 11.10
C GLY A 129 -10.72 -24.44 11.41
N GLN A 130 -10.31 -25.62 10.92
CA GLN A 130 -11.03 -26.88 11.18
C GLN A 130 -11.16 -27.20 12.68
N ASP A 131 -10.22 -26.71 13.49
CA ASP A 131 -10.17 -26.92 14.95
C ASP A 131 -10.91 -25.83 15.74
N GLY A 132 -11.55 -24.85 15.07
CA GLY A 132 -12.25 -23.74 15.71
C GLY A 132 -11.36 -22.58 16.16
N GLU A 133 -10.03 -22.69 16.03
CA GLU A 133 -9.11 -21.56 16.22
C GLU A 133 -9.26 -20.50 15.12
N ALA A 134 -9.00 -19.25 15.48
CA ALA A 134 -9.05 -18.11 14.57
C ALA A 134 -8.04 -18.30 13.42
N ALA A 135 -8.55 -18.56 12.20
CA ALA A 135 -7.71 -18.58 11.02
C ALA A 135 -7.52 -17.13 10.56
N GLY A 136 -6.35 -16.54 10.82
CA GLY A 136 -5.95 -15.22 10.33
C GLY A 136 -7.09 -14.20 10.25
N SER A 137 -7.46 -13.60 11.37
CA SER A 137 -8.71 -12.81 11.48
C SER A 137 -8.63 -11.40 10.90
N ASN A 138 -7.53 -11.01 10.26
CA ASN A 138 -7.36 -9.64 9.79
C ASN A 138 -7.71 -9.49 8.31
N VAL A 139 -8.61 -8.55 8.03
CA VAL A 139 -8.80 -7.98 6.70
C VAL A 139 -7.58 -7.10 6.38
N SER A 140 -7.07 -7.13 5.16
CA SER A 140 -5.92 -6.37 4.68
C SER A 140 -5.94 -6.23 3.16
N TRP A 141 -5.08 -5.40 2.58
CA TRP A 141 -4.87 -5.34 1.13
C TRP A 141 -3.54 -6.02 0.75
N VAL A 142 -3.52 -6.66 -0.42
CA VAL A 142 -2.33 -7.31 -0.98
C VAL A 142 -2.27 -7.09 -2.48
N THR A 143 -1.09 -6.82 -3.02
CA THR A 143 -0.86 -6.76 -4.46
C THR A 143 -0.43 -8.13 -4.98
N VAL A 144 -1.15 -8.65 -5.97
CA VAL A 144 -0.80 -9.88 -6.70
C VAL A 144 -0.77 -9.54 -8.19
N ASP A 145 0.38 -9.74 -8.83
CA ASP A 145 0.58 -9.47 -10.27
C ASP A 145 0.12 -8.07 -10.71
N GLY A 146 0.36 -7.06 -9.88
CA GLY A 146 0.00 -5.65 -10.15
C GLY A 146 -1.47 -5.30 -9.90
N VAL A 147 -2.27 -6.22 -9.35
CA VAL A 147 -3.66 -5.97 -8.95
C VAL A 147 -3.77 -6.03 -7.42
N GLU A 148 -4.39 -5.01 -6.82
CA GLU A 148 -4.66 -5.00 -5.37
C GLU A 148 -5.96 -5.76 -5.06
N TYR A 149 -5.86 -6.72 -4.14
CA TYR A 149 -6.95 -7.53 -3.63
C TYR A 149 -7.13 -7.31 -2.14
N ILE A 150 -8.35 -7.52 -1.66
CA ILE A 150 -8.59 -7.73 -0.24
C ILE A 150 -8.10 -9.14 0.11
N LYS A 151 -7.36 -9.24 1.21
CA LYS A 151 -6.86 -10.47 1.79
C LYS A 151 -7.44 -10.62 3.20
N ILE A 152 -7.97 -11.79 3.49
CA ILE A 152 -8.47 -12.15 4.82
C ILE A 152 -7.65 -13.32 5.33
N GLY A 153 -6.88 -13.10 6.39
CA GLY A 153 -5.92 -14.09 6.88
C GLY A 153 -4.94 -14.48 5.78
N ASP A 154 -4.85 -15.76 5.45
CA ASP A 154 -3.98 -16.25 4.36
C ASP A 154 -4.67 -16.34 2.99
N LYS A 155 -5.95 -15.95 2.89
CA LYS A 155 -6.74 -16.08 1.67
C LYS A 155 -6.81 -14.76 0.91
N VAL A 156 -6.34 -14.78 -0.34
CA VAL A 156 -6.59 -13.70 -1.31
C VAL A 156 -8.03 -13.86 -1.81
N THR A 157 -8.83 -12.80 -1.67
CA THR A 157 -10.25 -12.82 -2.04
C THR A 157 -10.45 -12.47 -3.52
N ASP A 158 -11.65 -12.70 -4.04
CA ASP A 158 -12.06 -12.21 -5.37
C ASP A 158 -12.44 -10.72 -5.40
N LEU A 159 -12.38 -10.03 -4.24
CA LEU A 159 -12.61 -8.61 -4.08
C LEU A 159 -11.33 -7.84 -4.43
N LYS A 160 -11.40 -7.04 -5.49
CA LYS A 160 -10.27 -6.30 -6.07
C LYS A 160 -10.55 -4.81 -6.07
N GLN A 161 -9.50 -4.02 -5.87
CA GLN A 161 -9.57 -2.57 -5.96
C GLN A 161 -10.10 -2.17 -7.35
N ASN A 162 -11.11 -1.32 -7.37
CA ASN A 162 -11.73 -0.78 -8.57
C ASN A 162 -12.45 0.54 -8.19
N ASN A 163 -13.24 1.12 -9.09
CA ASN A 163 -13.96 2.37 -8.76
C ASN A 163 -15.07 2.20 -7.69
N GLU A 164 -15.45 0.97 -7.37
CA GLU A 164 -16.44 0.65 -6.33
C GLU A 164 -15.75 0.49 -4.97
N PHE A 165 -14.54 -0.09 -4.93
CA PHE A 165 -13.79 -0.35 -3.70
C PHE A 165 -12.57 0.56 -3.55
N PRO A 166 -12.56 1.43 -2.53
CA PRO A 166 -11.40 2.24 -2.19
C PRO A 166 -10.32 1.43 -1.49
N ASN A 167 -9.19 2.06 -1.21
CA ASN A 167 -8.16 1.52 -0.32
C ASN A 167 -8.54 1.60 1.18
N ILE A 168 -9.81 1.39 1.52
CA ILE A 168 -10.29 1.33 2.90
C ILE A 168 -11.30 0.19 3.07
N ALA A 169 -11.26 -0.47 4.22
CA ALA A 169 -12.19 -1.54 4.59
C ALA A 169 -12.47 -1.52 6.10
N VAL A 170 -13.66 -1.97 6.51
CA VAL A 170 -14.03 -2.11 7.93
C VAL A 170 -14.17 -3.59 8.26
N ASP A 171 -13.50 -4.05 9.30
CA ASP A 171 -13.68 -5.37 9.88
C ASP A 171 -14.47 -5.23 11.19
N ALA A 172 -15.76 -5.57 11.15
CA ALA A 172 -16.65 -5.49 12.30
C ALA A 172 -16.40 -6.60 13.33
N GLU A 173 -15.78 -7.72 12.94
CA GLU A 173 -15.44 -8.82 13.85
C GLU A 173 -14.30 -8.38 14.79
N SER A 174 -13.20 -7.91 14.20
CA SER A 174 -12.06 -7.40 14.97
C SER A 174 -12.26 -5.96 15.47
N LYS A 175 -13.28 -5.27 14.96
CA LYS A 175 -13.52 -3.82 15.10
C LYS A 175 -12.29 -3.00 14.73
N THR A 176 -11.84 -3.19 13.50
CA THR A 176 -10.70 -2.44 12.92
C THR A 176 -11.10 -1.77 11.62
N VAL A 177 -10.39 -0.69 11.30
CA VAL A 177 -10.47 0.00 10.02
C VAL A 177 -9.11 -0.11 9.35
N ILE A 178 -9.08 -0.65 8.14
CA ILE A 178 -7.84 -0.86 7.39
C ILE A 178 -7.78 0.15 6.28
N VAL A 179 -6.67 0.88 6.21
CA VAL A 179 -6.41 1.88 5.18
C VAL A 179 -5.11 1.52 4.47
N THR A 180 -5.12 1.51 3.14
CA THR A 180 -3.92 1.32 2.33
C THR A 180 -3.53 2.63 1.66
N ILE A 181 -2.32 3.09 1.92
CA ILE A 181 -1.76 4.29 1.30
C ILE A 181 -0.34 3.96 0.90
N ASP A 182 0.04 4.26 -0.34
CA ASP A 182 1.39 3.99 -0.87
C ASP A 182 1.80 2.51 -0.71
N GLY A 183 0.84 1.59 -0.94
CA GLY A 183 1.03 0.15 -0.77
C GLY A 183 1.21 -0.32 0.69
N GLN A 184 1.14 0.58 1.67
CA GLN A 184 1.26 0.25 3.09
C GLN A 184 -0.10 0.11 3.74
N ASN A 185 -0.30 -0.98 4.49
CA ASN A 185 -1.53 -1.22 5.27
C ASN A 185 -1.41 -0.59 6.67
N TYR A 186 -2.37 0.27 7.01
CA TYR A 186 -2.56 0.84 8.34
C TYR A 186 -3.80 0.21 8.96
N THR A 187 -3.64 -0.46 10.10
CA THR A 187 -4.77 -0.99 10.87
C THR A 187 -5.06 -0.06 12.04
N LEU A 188 -6.21 0.61 11.98
CA LEU A 188 -6.72 1.48 13.04
C LEU A 188 -7.74 0.71 13.87
N LEU A 189 -7.80 1.00 15.18
CA LEU A 189 -8.73 0.32 16.07
C LEU A 189 -10.02 1.12 16.24
N GLN A 190 -11.14 0.44 16.38
CA GLN A 190 -12.36 1.00 16.97
C GLN A 190 -12.46 0.63 18.45
N GLU A 191 -13.35 1.29 19.19
CA GLU A 191 -13.51 1.03 20.62
C GLU A 191 -13.93 -0.43 20.91
N GLY A 192 -13.22 -1.06 21.86
CA GLY A 192 -13.43 -2.46 22.20
C GLY A 192 -12.99 -3.44 21.12
N SER A 193 -12.02 -3.05 20.28
CA SER A 193 -11.38 -3.91 19.28
C SER A 193 -10.78 -5.18 19.90
N ALA A 194 -11.02 -6.30 19.24
CA ALA A 194 -10.43 -7.59 19.57
C ALA A 194 -9.02 -7.76 18.97
N PHE A 195 -8.60 -6.85 18.10
CA PHE A 195 -7.31 -6.92 17.41
C PHE A 195 -6.15 -6.81 18.41
N LYS A 196 -5.30 -7.83 18.43
CA LYS A 196 -4.05 -7.90 19.20
C LYS A 196 -2.79 -7.88 18.32
N GLY A 197 -2.99 -7.63 17.03
CA GLY A 197 -1.91 -7.58 16.04
C GLY A 197 -1.19 -6.24 15.99
N LEU A 198 -0.29 -6.12 15.02
CA LEU A 198 0.52 -4.93 14.78
C LEU A 198 -0.28 -3.92 13.97
N GLN A 199 -0.48 -2.71 14.50
CA GLN A 199 -1.27 -1.66 13.82
C GLN A 199 -0.51 -0.98 12.68
N THR A 200 0.77 -0.68 12.93
CA THR A 200 1.67 -0.05 11.96
C THR A 200 3.13 -0.27 12.34
N VAL A 201 4.00 -0.34 11.33
CA VAL A 201 5.45 -0.21 11.49
C VAL A 201 5.88 1.06 10.80
N VAL A 202 6.22 2.09 11.59
CA VAL A 202 6.67 3.36 11.04
C VAL A 202 8.19 3.34 10.90
N TYR A 203 8.66 3.37 9.66
CA TYR A 203 10.06 3.65 9.33
C TYR A 203 10.17 5.11 8.91
N ARG A 204 10.95 5.93 9.62
CA ARG A 204 11.24 7.32 9.25
C ARG A 204 12.73 7.51 9.12
N LYS A 205 13.17 8.00 7.96
CA LYS A 205 14.46 8.66 7.79
C LYS A 205 14.56 9.80 8.80
N GLN A 206 15.59 9.82 9.63
CA GLN A 206 15.79 10.90 10.60
C GLN A 206 16.21 12.21 9.89
N THR A 207 16.83 12.13 8.71
CA THR A 207 17.21 13.29 7.89
C THR A 207 17.14 13.04 6.36
N VAL A 208 17.03 14.12 5.56
CA VAL A 208 16.97 14.09 4.07
C VAL A 208 18.19 13.40 3.43
N ASN A 209 19.34 13.38 4.12
CA ASN A 209 20.59 12.80 3.64
C ASN A 209 21.01 11.52 4.40
N ASP A 210 20.08 10.81 5.02
CA ASP A 210 20.39 9.50 5.61
C ASP A 210 20.62 8.45 4.51
N ALA A 211 21.86 8.42 4.00
CA ALA A 211 22.36 7.35 3.13
C ALA A 211 22.67 6.05 3.91
N ASN A 212 22.54 6.06 5.23
CA ASN A 212 23.05 5.02 6.14
C ASN A 212 21.99 4.34 7.00
N ASP A 213 20.70 4.53 6.69
CA ASP A 213 19.60 3.95 7.45
C ASP A 213 19.32 2.50 7.02
N VAL A 214 20.39 1.77 6.70
CA VAL A 214 20.44 0.37 6.30
C VAL A 214 21.07 -0.44 7.42
N CYS A 215 20.58 -1.66 7.66
CA CYS A 215 21.28 -2.56 8.56
C CYS A 215 22.48 -3.16 7.84
N TYR A 216 23.69 -2.79 8.26
CA TYR A 216 24.92 -3.38 7.74
C TYR A 216 25.13 -4.78 8.33
N ALA A 217 25.18 -5.79 7.47
CA ALA A 217 25.70 -7.11 7.79
C ALA A 217 27.00 -7.32 7.01
N TYR A 218 28.05 -7.76 7.67
CA TYR A 218 29.31 -8.07 7.00
C TYR A 218 29.95 -9.33 7.58
N ASN A 219 30.52 -10.10 6.66
CA ASN A 219 31.36 -11.24 6.95
C ASN A 219 32.81 -10.81 6.77
N VAL A 220 33.63 -11.05 7.77
CA VAL A 220 35.08 -10.87 7.71
C VAL A 220 35.69 -12.24 7.43
N TYR A 221 36.47 -12.33 6.36
CA TYR A 221 37.21 -13.54 5.99
C TYR A 221 38.69 -13.34 6.28
N ASN A 222 39.39 -14.40 6.68
CA ASN A 222 40.85 -14.37 6.84
C ASN A 222 41.55 -14.41 5.45
N THR A 223 42.89 -14.36 5.45
CA THR A 223 43.70 -14.41 4.23
C THR A 223 43.55 -15.70 3.42
N ASP A 224 43.07 -16.76 4.05
CA ASP A 224 42.80 -18.06 3.44
C ASP A 224 41.33 -18.21 2.99
N ASN A 225 40.57 -17.10 3.00
CA ASN A 225 39.15 -17.02 2.64
C ASN A 225 38.20 -17.84 3.54
N GLU A 226 38.62 -18.13 4.78
CA GLU A 226 37.78 -18.75 5.79
C GLU A 226 37.02 -17.69 6.60
N LEU A 227 35.77 -17.95 6.97
CA LEU A 227 34.94 -17.00 7.74
C LEU A 227 35.54 -16.81 9.15
N PHE A 228 36.04 -15.60 9.41
CA PHE A 228 36.70 -15.23 10.66
C PHE A 228 35.72 -14.61 11.67
N ALA A 229 34.81 -13.75 11.20
CA ALA A 229 33.77 -13.15 12.03
C ALA A 229 32.56 -12.76 11.18
N ALA A 230 31.37 -12.80 11.78
CA ALA A 230 30.16 -12.26 11.18
C ALA A 230 29.51 -11.27 12.16
N VAL A 231 29.14 -10.10 11.65
CA VAL A 231 28.32 -9.14 12.39
C VAL A 231 26.93 -9.15 11.76
N PRO A 232 25.91 -9.68 12.45
CA PRO A 232 24.54 -9.67 11.93
C PRO A 232 23.99 -8.24 11.95
N ALA A 233 23.21 -7.92 10.92
CA ALA A 233 22.39 -6.73 10.84
C ALA A 233 21.26 -6.78 11.89
N TYR A 234 21.10 -5.71 12.69
CA TYR A 234 19.97 -5.54 13.59
C TYR A 234 19.08 -4.40 13.10
N ALA A 235 17.80 -4.70 12.86
CA ALA A 235 16.76 -3.70 12.65
C ALA A 235 15.94 -3.56 13.93
N SER A 236 15.80 -2.34 14.45
CA SER A 236 14.96 -2.05 15.61
C SER A 236 13.77 -1.21 15.18
N PHE A 237 12.56 -1.67 15.48
CA PHE A 237 11.32 -0.95 15.19
C PHE A 237 10.63 -0.58 16.50
N LYS A 238 10.02 0.61 16.54
CA LYS A 238 9.07 0.95 17.60
C LYS A 238 7.70 0.42 17.17
N VAL A 239 7.22 -0.58 17.89
CA VAL A 239 5.89 -1.15 17.71
C VAL A 239 4.90 -0.40 18.59
N TYR A 240 3.74 -0.05 18.03
CA TYR A 240 2.62 0.54 18.74
C TYR A 240 1.36 -0.32 18.56
N PRO A 241 0.57 -0.53 19.63
CA PRO A 241 0.75 -0.04 21.00
C PRO A 241 1.87 -0.80 21.75
N GLY A 242 2.41 -0.21 22.81
CA GLY A 242 3.61 -0.72 23.50
C GLY A 242 3.40 -2.05 24.25
N ASP A 243 2.17 -2.53 24.36
CA ASP A 243 1.76 -3.80 24.97
C ASP A 243 1.57 -4.93 23.94
N PHE A 244 2.06 -4.76 22.71
CA PHE A 244 2.06 -5.77 21.66
C PHE A 244 2.77 -7.07 22.10
N SER A 245 2.08 -8.22 21.97
CA SER A 245 2.68 -9.54 22.21
C SER A 245 3.49 -10.00 21.01
N LEU A 246 4.73 -10.42 21.27
CA LEU A 246 5.63 -11.03 20.29
C LEU A 246 5.42 -12.55 20.15
N ASP A 247 4.56 -13.16 20.97
CA ASP A 247 4.47 -14.63 21.09
C ASP A 247 4.01 -15.30 19.79
N ASN A 248 3.21 -14.59 18.99
CA ASN A 248 2.72 -15.02 17.68
C ASN A 248 3.29 -14.21 16.50
N ALA A 249 4.23 -13.29 16.77
CA ALA A 249 4.81 -12.42 15.74
C ALA A 249 5.88 -13.18 14.95
N LYS A 250 5.69 -13.33 13.63
CA LYS A 250 6.71 -13.85 12.72
C LYS A 250 7.38 -12.69 11.99
N PHE A 251 8.68 -12.54 12.17
CA PHE A 251 9.50 -11.57 11.45
C PHE A 251 10.21 -12.28 10.30
N SER A 252 10.09 -11.77 9.09
CA SER A 252 10.83 -12.26 7.91
C SER A 252 11.61 -11.13 7.28
N PHE A 253 12.89 -11.38 6.99
CA PHE A 253 13.71 -10.53 6.14
C PHE A 253 13.73 -11.16 4.74
N VAL A 254 13.31 -10.40 3.73
CA VAL A 254 13.28 -10.85 2.33
C VAL A 254 14.18 -9.93 1.51
N ASP A 255 15.13 -10.53 0.78
CA ASP A 255 16.00 -9.83 -0.16
C ASP A 255 15.28 -9.71 -1.52
N THR A 256 14.71 -8.54 -1.79
CA THR A 256 13.93 -8.27 -3.00
C THR A 256 14.78 -8.08 -4.26
N TYR A 257 16.12 -8.03 -4.15
CA TYR A 257 17.03 -7.95 -5.30
C TYR A 257 17.40 -9.31 -5.88
N LYS A 258 16.98 -10.42 -5.25
CA LYS A 258 17.30 -11.80 -5.67
C LYS A 258 16.10 -12.63 -6.12
N LEU A 259 14.99 -11.98 -6.48
CA LEU A 259 13.86 -12.63 -7.14
C LEU A 259 14.12 -12.85 -8.63
#